data_AF-A0A3R7R632-F1
#
_entry.id   AF-A0A3R7R632-F1
#
_cell.length_a   1.000
_cell.length_b   1.000
_cell.length_c   1.000
_cell.angle_alpha   90.00
_cell.angle_beta   90.00
_cell.angle_gamma   90.00
#
_symmetry.space_group_name_H-M   'P 1'
#
loop_
_entity.id
_entity.type
_entity.pdbx_description
1 polymer ?
#
loop_
_entity_poly.entity_id
_entity_poly.type
_entity_poly.pdbx_seq_one_letter_code
_entity_poly.pdbx_strand_id
1 'polypeptide(L)'
;MTDDLVGLYSDPLHGHCIRKITRRSEGEYLIEGVYGDDEAPYTPGENWSAVVYKDGKFLTVDFSGKAIKKGATYAALWCPKVRQISWEDGNTWKKMYSTRDQGI
;
A
#
# COMPACT_ATOMS: atom_id res chain seq x y z
N MET A 1 18.06 -8.19 -6.55
CA MET A 1 17.11 -7.20 -7.10
C MET A 1 16.32 -6.65 -5.92
N THR A 2 16.44 -5.35 -5.64
CA THR A 2 15.65 -4.69 -4.59
C THR A 2 14.19 -4.64 -5.02
N ASP A 3 13.29 -5.06 -4.13
CA ASP A 3 11.85 -5.11 -4.43
C ASP A 3 11.28 -3.69 -4.43
N ASP A 4 11.00 -3.18 -5.62
CA ASP A 4 10.63 -1.79 -5.87
C ASP A 4 9.28 -1.39 -5.25
N LEU A 5 8.43 -2.35 -4.91
CA LEU A 5 7.10 -2.14 -4.32
C LEU A 5 7.16 -1.90 -2.80
N VAL A 6 8.19 -2.36 -2.10
CA VAL A 6 8.29 -2.23 -0.63
C VAL A 6 8.57 -0.78 -0.24
N GLY A 7 7.79 -0.22 0.70
CA GLY A 7 8.01 1.14 1.20
C GLY A 7 6.77 1.79 1.81
N LEU A 8 6.87 3.11 2.04
CA LEU A 8 5.76 3.94 2.51
C LEU A 8 5.08 4.62 1.34
N TYR A 9 3.77 4.77 1.42
CA TYR A 9 2.91 5.34 0.38
C TYR A 9 1.95 6.34 0.98
N SER A 10 1.73 7.44 0.28
CA SER A 10 0.67 8.40 0.62
C SER A 10 -0.60 8.06 -0.17
N ASP A 11 -1.71 7.89 0.56
CA ASP A 11 -3.07 7.70 0.08
C ASP A 11 -3.82 9.04 0.20
N PRO A 12 -4.00 9.80 -0.90
CA PRO A 12 -4.57 11.15 -0.84
C PRO A 12 -6.09 11.17 -0.71
N LEU A 13 -6.79 10.07 -1.04
CA LEU A 13 -8.27 10.02 -0.96
C LEU A 13 -8.78 9.81 0.47
N HIS A 14 -7.99 9.23 1.34
CA HIS A 14 -8.31 9.05 2.75
C HIS A 14 -7.35 9.94 3.53
N GLY A 15 -7.84 11.02 4.15
CA GLY A 15 -7.17 11.84 5.19
C GLY A 15 -5.63 11.89 5.21
N HIS A 16 -4.96 12.05 4.07
CA HIS A 16 -3.49 11.97 3.96
C HIS A 16 -2.86 10.71 4.58
N CYS A 17 -3.54 9.55 4.49
CA CYS A 17 -3.11 8.34 5.15
C CYS A 17 -1.79 7.82 4.60
N ILE A 18 -0.94 7.32 5.50
CA ILE A 18 0.30 6.64 5.17
C ILE A 18 0.07 5.14 5.23
N ARG A 19 0.43 4.46 4.14
CA ARG A 19 0.34 3.01 3.97
C ARG A 19 1.75 2.45 3.90
N LYS A 20 2.00 1.33 4.59
CA LYS A 20 3.28 0.62 4.51
C LYS A 20 3.09 -0.67 3.76
N ILE A 21 3.93 -0.91 2.76
CA ILE A 21 3.99 -2.18 2.04
C ILE A 21 5.25 -2.93 2.44
N THR A 22 5.09 -4.14 2.96
CA THR A 22 6.17 -5.07 3.29
C THR A 22 6.05 -6.35 2.48
N ARG A 23 7.18 -6.97 2.13
CA ARG A 23 7.18 -8.27 1.45
C ARG A 23 7.03 -9.39 2.48
N ARG A 24 6.12 -10.35 2.22
CA ARG A 24 5.97 -11.56 3.03
C ARG A 24 6.69 -12.75 2.41
N SER A 25 6.43 -12.99 1.14
CA SER A 25 7.01 -14.10 0.38
C SER A 25 7.27 -13.66 -1.07
N GLU A 26 7.56 -14.57 -1.99
CA GLU A 26 7.70 -14.22 -3.40
C GLU A 26 6.33 -13.93 -4.03
N GLY A 27 6.16 -12.75 -4.60
CA GLY A 27 4.89 -12.30 -5.19
C GLY A 27 3.83 -11.86 -4.16
N GLU A 28 4.06 -12.05 -2.87
CA GLU A 28 3.10 -11.72 -1.81
C GLU A 28 3.62 -10.60 -0.89
N TYR A 29 2.77 -9.60 -0.65
CA TYR A 29 3.06 -8.44 0.18
C TYR A 29 1.91 -8.16 1.15
N LEU A 30 2.19 -7.32 2.14
CA LEU A 30 1.23 -6.85 3.12
C LEU A 30 1.17 -5.33 3.08
N ILE A 31 -0.03 -4.78 2.96
CA ILE A 31 -0.33 -3.38 3.23
C ILE A 31 -0.80 -3.27 4.68
N GLU A 32 -0.23 -2.31 5.40
CA GLU A 32 -0.64 -1.92 6.75
C GLU A 32 -1.04 -0.44 6.75
N GLY A 33 -2.14 -0.11 7.43
CA GLY A 33 -2.43 1.26 7.82
C GLY A 33 -1.40 1.73 8.86
N VAL A 34 -0.65 2.79 8.56
CA VAL A 34 0.36 3.35 9.47
C VAL A 34 -0.14 4.62 10.15
N TYR A 35 -0.86 5.46 9.42
CA TYR A 35 -1.33 6.74 9.92
C TYR A 35 -2.45 7.24 9.02
N GLY A 36 -3.39 7.99 9.57
CA GLY A 36 -4.47 8.61 8.82
C GLY A 36 -5.28 9.56 9.69
N ASP A 37 -5.74 10.68 9.13
CA ASP A 37 -6.60 11.62 9.86
C ASP A 37 -7.96 11.00 10.23
N ASP A 38 -8.36 9.93 9.54
CA ASP A 38 -9.56 9.12 9.79
C ASP A 38 -9.27 7.77 10.46
N GLU A 39 -8.03 7.51 10.88
CA GLU A 39 -7.61 6.27 11.52
C GLU A 39 -7.24 6.48 12.99
N ALA A 40 -7.46 5.44 13.81
CA ALA A 40 -6.97 5.43 15.19
C ALA A 40 -5.43 5.51 15.20
N PRO A 41 -4.81 5.96 16.31
CA PRO A 41 -3.36 5.92 16.46
C PRO A 41 -2.83 4.52 16.14
N TYR A 42 -1.69 4.46 15.42
CA TYR A 42 -1.08 3.20 15.04
C TYR A 42 -0.76 2.35 16.27
N THR A 43 -1.49 1.23 16.41
CA THR A 43 -1.14 0.18 17.38
C THR A 43 -0.70 -1.08 16.61
N PRO A 44 0.56 -1.53 16.76
CA PRO A 44 1.02 -2.76 16.13
C PRO A 44 0.08 -3.94 16.43
N GLY A 45 -0.45 -4.57 15.38
CA GLY A 45 -1.36 -5.72 15.50
C GLY A 45 -2.85 -5.39 15.59
N GLU A 46 -3.24 -4.12 15.75
CA GLU A 46 -4.65 -3.70 15.79
C GLU A 46 -5.09 -2.94 14.52
N ASN A 47 -4.13 -2.40 13.76
CA ASN A 47 -4.45 -1.77 12.48
C ASN A 47 -4.89 -2.81 11.46
N TRP A 48 -5.81 -2.40 10.59
CA TRP A 48 -6.21 -3.25 9.47
C TRP A 48 -5.01 -3.54 8.57
N SER A 49 -5.04 -4.70 7.94
CA SER A 49 -4.05 -5.08 6.93
C SER A 49 -4.74 -5.66 5.70
N ALA A 50 -4.04 -5.60 4.57
CA ALA A 50 -4.49 -6.16 3.31
C ALA A 50 -3.36 -6.96 2.65
N VAL A 51 -3.72 -8.10 2.06
CA VAL A 51 -2.77 -8.96 1.36
C VAL A 51 -2.68 -8.52 -0.10
N VAL A 52 -1.48 -8.46 -0.65
CA VAL A 52 -1.24 -8.08 -2.05
C VAL A 52 -0.57 -9.24 -2.77
N TYR A 53 -1.12 -9.61 -3.91
CA TYR A 53 -0.50 -10.50 -4.88
C TYR A 53 -0.02 -9.69 -6.09
N LYS A 54 1.26 -9.81 -6.44
CA LYS A 54 1.90 -9.08 -7.55
C LYS A 54 2.18 -10.03 -8.71
N ASP A 55 1.68 -9.68 -9.89
CA ASP A 55 2.04 -10.30 -11.16
C ASP A 55 2.59 -9.23 -12.11
N GLY A 56 3.92 -9.16 -12.21
CA GLY A 56 4.60 -8.10 -12.93
C GLY A 56 4.27 -6.71 -12.38
N LYS A 57 3.43 -5.96 -13.11
CA LYS A 57 2.94 -4.62 -12.71
C LYS A 57 1.53 -4.65 -12.14
N PHE A 58 0.80 -5.75 -12.29
CA PHE A 58 -0.56 -5.88 -11.80
C PHE A 58 -0.54 -6.32 -10.35
N LEU A 59 -1.42 -5.73 -9.55
CA LEU A 59 -1.61 -6.03 -8.14
C LEU A 59 -3.06 -6.43 -7.91
N THR A 60 -3.27 -7.52 -7.17
CA THR A 60 -4.56 -7.90 -6.61
C THR A 60 -4.46 -7.75 -5.10
N VAL A 61 -5.32 -6.91 -4.51
CA VAL A 61 -5.23 -6.53 -3.11
C VAL A 61 -6.49 -6.92 -2.38
N ASP A 62 -6.37 -7.79 -1.38
CA ASP A 62 -7.45 -8.22 -0.52
C ASP A 62 -7.46 -7.46 0.81
N PHE A 63 -8.39 -6.52 0.93
CA PHE A 63 -8.75 -5.76 2.12
C PHE A 63 -9.82 -6.45 2.97
N SER A 64 -10.10 -7.75 2.80
CA SER A 64 -11.01 -8.51 3.68
C SER A 64 -10.67 -8.39 5.17
N GLY A 65 -9.40 -8.10 5.51
CA GLY A 65 -8.93 -7.80 6.87
C GLY A 65 -9.36 -6.43 7.41
N LYS A 66 -9.95 -5.55 6.59
CA LYS A 66 -10.56 -4.29 6.99
C LYS A 66 -12.07 -4.49 7.15
N ALA A 67 -12.68 -3.89 8.17
CA ALA A 67 -14.14 -3.90 8.35
C ALA A 67 -14.84 -2.97 7.33
N ILE A 68 -14.72 -3.27 6.03
CA ILE A 68 -15.30 -2.48 4.93
C ILE A 68 -16.69 -2.99 4.55
N LYS A 69 -17.59 -2.05 4.21
CA LYS A 69 -19.00 -2.33 3.88
C LYS A 69 -19.22 -2.88 2.45
N LYS A 70 -18.24 -2.83 1.55
CA LYS A 70 -18.35 -3.31 0.16
C LYS A 70 -16.98 -3.60 -0.46
N GLY A 71 -16.88 -4.74 -1.16
CA GLY A 71 -15.73 -5.14 -1.99
C GLY A 71 -14.46 -5.39 -1.19
N ALA A 72 -14.08 -6.65 -0.98
CA ALA A 72 -12.85 -6.98 -0.25
C ALA A 72 -11.61 -6.90 -1.15
N THR A 73 -11.75 -7.17 -2.45
CA THR A 73 -10.61 -7.27 -3.36
C THR A 73 -10.60 -6.15 -4.38
N TYR A 74 -9.44 -5.53 -4.59
CA TYR A 74 -9.21 -4.45 -5.55
C TYR A 74 -8.09 -4.79 -6.52
N ALA A 75 -8.25 -4.42 -7.78
CA ALA A 75 -7.17 -4.41 -8.75
C ALA A 75 -6.39 -3.08 -8.72
N ALA A 76 -5.07 -3.16 -8.91
CA ALA A 76 -4.22 -1.99 -9.04
C ALA A 76 -3.02 -2.22 -9.98
N LEU A 77 -2.39 -1.12 -10.40
CA LEU A 77 -1.23 -1.10 -11.29
C LEU A 77 -0.05 -0.38 -10.63
N TRP A 78 1.07 -1.09 -10.48
CA TRP A 78 2.35 -0.54 -10.02
C TRP A 78 3.16 0.03 -11.19
N CYS A 79 3.47 1.33 -11.11
CA CYS A 79 4.36 2.01 -12.04
C CYS A 79 5.64 2.47 -11.31
N PRO A 80 6.75 1.71 -11.38
CA PRO A 80 7.97 2.06 -10.67
C PRO A 80 8.65 3.34 -11.17
N LYS A 81 8.48 3.67 -12.46
CA LYS A 81 9.08 4.88 -13.08
C LYS A 81 8.63 6.17 -12.39
N VAL A 82 7.36 6.24 -12.00
CA VAL A 82 6.77 7.39 -11.29
C VAL A 82 6.46 7.06 -9.83
N ARG A 83 6.84 5.85 -9.39
CA ARG A 83 6.67 5.34 -8.03
C ARG A 83 5.24 5.42 -7.53
N GLN A 84 4.31 4.93 -8.33
CA GLN A 84 2.87 5.11 -8.12
C GLN A 84 2.10 3.79 -8.25
N ILE A 85 1.14 3.57 -7.36
CA ILE A 85 0.09 2.55 -7.49
C ILE A 85 -1.19 3.25 -7.94
N SER A 86 -1.80 2.78 -9.03
CA SER A 86 -3.09 3.30 -9.51
C SER A 86 -4.15 2.24 -9.30
N TRP A 87 -5.22 2.57 -8.58
CA TRP A 87 -6.27 1.66 -8.16
C TRP A 87 -7.46 1.70 -9.12
N GLU A 88 -8.23 0.63 -9.19
CA GLU A 88 -9.40 0.54 -10.07
C GLU A 88 -10.53 1.52 -9.73
N ASP A 89 -10.58 2.01 -8.48
CA ASP A 89 -11.52 3.04 -8.02
C ASP A 89 -11.08 4.48 -8.39
N GLY A 90 -9.95 4.61 -9.09
CA GLY A 90 -9.36 5.89 -9.46
C GLY A 90 -8.43 6.48 -8.39
N ASN A 91 -8.28 5.83 -7.22
CA ASN A 91 -7.30 6.25 -6.23
C ASN A 91 -5.88 6.08 -6.76
N THR A 92 -4.95 6.84 -6.21
CA THR A 92 -3.55 6.81 -6.60
C THR A 92 -2.67 6.96 -5.38
N TRP A 93 -1.83 5.96 -5.11
CA TRP A 93 -0.87 6.00 -4.01
C TRP A 93 0.53 6.31 -4.53
N LYS A 94 1.19 7.32 -3.95
CA LYS A 94 2.57 7.67 -4.31
C LYS A 94 3.55 7.16 -3.26
N LYS A 95 4.56 6.41 -3.68
CA LYS A 95 5.64 5.96 -2.79
C LYS A 95 6.42 7.17 -2.30
N MET A 96 6.67 7.25 -1.00
CA MET A 96 7.47 8.29 -0.36
C MET A 96 8.97 8.00 -0.51
N TYR A 97 9.80 9.05 -0.56
CA TYR A 97 11.26 8.87 -0.59
C TYR A 97 11.71 8.41 0.79
N SER A 98 12.51 7.35 0.86
CA SER A 98 13.27 7.07 2.08
C SER A 98 14.53 7.93 2.09
N THR A 99 15.08 8.21 3.27
CA THR A 99 16.38 8.89 3.42
C THR A 99 17.52 8.17 2.68
N ARG A 100 17.42 6.85 2.45
CA ARG A 100 18.37 6.08 1.64
C ARG A 100 18.24 6.33 0.13
N ASP A 101 17.11 6.86 -0.34
CA ASP A 101 16.88 7.19 -1.74
C ASP A 101 17.39 8.60 -2.10
N GLN A 102 17.89 9.37 -1.13
CA GLN A 102 18.33 10.76 -1.32
C GLN A 102 19.85 10.94 -1.46
N GLY A 103 20.64 9.87 -1.47
CA GLY A 103 22.07 9.95 -1.83
C GLY A 103 22.86 10.99 -1.02
N ILE A 104 22.72 10.96 0.31
CA ILE A 104 23.61 11.67 1.25
C ILE A 104 24.54 10.66 1.89
#